data_AF-A0A1U7VHB6-F1
#
_entry.id   AF-A0A1U7VHB6-F1
#
_cell.length_a   1.000
_cell.length_b   1.000
_cell.length_c   1.000
_cell.angle_alpha   90.00
_cell.angle_beta   90.00
_cell.angle_gamma   90.00
#
_symmetry.space_group_name_H-M   'P 1'
#
loop_
_entity.id
_entity.type
_entity.pdbx_description
1 polymer ?
#
loop_
_entity_poly.entity_id
_entity_poly.type
_entity_poly.pdbx_seq_one_letter_code
_entity_poly.pdbx_strand_id
1 'polypeptide(L)'
;MCGGTKFLSVLTILIFLQLSDTPFAEQNQRCAPSSCGHIKNISYPFRFKNDPKHCGDEKYELSCEGNRPIFTIFMKSWNGSLNYHVQAINYDNSTIRLVDPCIREQVLCSLPQHSITFYTIPFQFSFTKPDGSYAPLAVPITIFSCPFAMNSPAFVEITNCLNRSDASKGHAYAAMGKLSPSNLRVGCSVNLLSMT
;
A
#
# COMPACT_ATOMS: atom_id res chain seq x y z
N MET A 1 44.03 -58.92 -14.49
CA MET A 1 42.73 -58.49 -15.03
C MET A 1 41.89 -58.05 -13.84
N CYS A 2 42.01 -56.81 -13.36
CA CYS A 2 41.29 -55.60 -13.77
C CYS A 2 39.77 -55.76 -13.64
N GLY A 3 39.18 -55.32 -12.51
CA GLY A 3 37.73 -55.37 -12.33
C GLY A 3 37.17 -55.00 -10.95
N GLY A 4 37.83 -54.15 -10.16
CA GLY A 4 37.35 -53.80 -8.80
C GLY A 4 36.95 -52.34 -8.60
N THR A 5 37.65 -51.40 -9.23
CA THR A 5 37.50 -49.95 -8.96
C THR A 5 36.37 -49.27 -9.74
N LYS A 6 36.00 -49.79 -10.92
CA LYS A 6 34.89 -49.23 -11.70
C LYS A 6 33.53 -49.49 -11.07
N PHE A 7 33.36 -50.64 -10.40
CA PHE A 7 32.10 -51.01 -9.75
C PHE A 7 31.79 -50.13 -8.52
N LEU A 8 32.80 -49.86 -7.68
CA LEU A 8 32.66 -48.98 -6.53
C LEU A 8 32.35 -47.52 -6.91
N SER A 9 32.94 -47.04 -8.01
CA SER A 9 32.70 -45.68 -8.54
C SER A 9 31.31 -45.55 -9.17
N VAL A 10 30.84 -46.58 -9.89
CA VAL A 10 29.47 -46.59 -10.44
C VAL A 10 28.44 -46.68 -9.32
N LEU A 11 28.70 -47.46 -8.26
CA LEU A 11 27.81 -47.59 -7.12
C LEU A 11 27.69 -46.26 -6.34
N THR A 12 28.78 -45.52 -6.15
CA THR A 12 28.72 -44.20 -5.51
C THR A 12 27.99 -43.17 -6.37
N ILE A 13 28.21 -43.14 -7.68
CA ILE A 13 27.49 -42.24 -8.61
C ILE A 13 25.98 -42.56 -8.61
N LEU A 14 25.60 -43.83 -8.60
CA LEU A 14 24.19 -44.25 -8.52
C LEU A 14 23.56 -43.84 -7.19
N ILE A 15 24.25 -44.01 -6.06
CA ILE A 15 23.76 -43.57 -4.74
C ILE A 15 23.57 -42.05 -4.70
N PHE A 16 24.50 -41.27 -5.28
CA PHE A 16 24.35 -39.81 -5.40
C PHE A 16 23.17 -39.41 -6.30
N LEU A 17 22.94 -40.13 -7.41
CA LEU A 17 21.79 -39.90 -8.29
C LEU A 17 20.46 -40.22 -7.60
N GLN A 18 20.41 -41.28 -6.79
CA GLN A 18 19.22 -41.63 -5.99
C GLN A 18 18.97 -40.68 -4.81
N LEU A 19 20.03 -40.00 -4.31
CA LEU A 19 19.92 -38.95 -3.29
C LEU A 19 19.52 -37.58 -3.88
N SER A 20 19.79 -37.34 -5.16
CA SER A 20 19.34 -36.13 -5.86
C SER A 20 17.88 -36.18 -6.34
N ASP A 21 17.28 -37.37 -6.37
CA ASP A 21 15.84 -37.57 -6.60
C ASP A 21 15.04 -37.47 -5.30
N THR A 22 15.33 -36.45 -4.47
CA THR A 22 14.22 -35.92 -3.67
C THR A 22 13.30 -35.24 -4.66
N PRO A 23 12.08 -35.76 -4.95
CA PRO A 23 11.08 -34.91 -5.56
C PRO A 23 11.06 -33.67 -4.69
N PHE A 24 11.25 -32.50 -5.28
CA PHE A 24 10.88 -31.25 -4.63
C PHE A 24 9.46 -31.53 -4.17
N ALA A 25 9.29 -31.81 -2.88
CA ALA A 25 7.97 -31.98 -2.36
C ALA A 25 7.33 -30.67 -2.76
N GLU A 26 6.28 -30.73 -3.58
CA GLU A 26 5.19 -29.79 -3.46
C GLU A 26 4.66 -29.96 -2.04
N GLN A 27 5.47 -29.51 -1.07
CA GLN A 27 4.98 -28.96 0.15
C GLN A 27 3.97 -27.98 -0.40
N ASN A 28 2.69 -28.26 -0.18
CA ASN A 28 1.66 -27.24 -0.20
C ASN A 28 2.23 -26.13 0.68
N GLN A 29 2.99 -25.18 0.10
CA GLN A 29 3.73 -24.15 0.82
C GLN A 29 2.67 -23.16 1.22
N ARG A 30 1.91 -23.54 2.25
CA ARG A 30 0.83 -22.75 2.81
C ARG A 30 1.49 -21.51 3.36
N CYS A 31 1.10 -20.37 2.81
CA CYS A 31 1.46 -19.08 3.35
C CYS A 31 0.73 -18.89 4.68
N ALA A 32 1.44 -19.15 5.78
CA ALA A 32 0.95 -18.79 7.09
C ALA A 32 0.85 -17.25 7.17
N PRO A 33 -0.26 -16.70 7.67
CA PRO A 33 -0.39 -15.26 7.79
C PRO A 33 0.63 -14.67 8.78
N SER A 34 1.20 -13.54 8.41
CA SER A 34 2.13 -12.77 9.23
C SER A 34 1.37 -11.74 10.10
N SER A 35 2.06 -11.11 11.04
CA SER A 35 1.45 -10.15 11.98
C SER A 35 2.42 -9.04 12.38
N CYS A 36 1.90 -7.84 12.59
CA CYS A 36 2.65 -6.71 13.15
C CYS A 36 1.71 -5.78 13.93
N GLY A 37 1.98 -5.58 15.22
CA GLY A 37 1.17 -4.70 16.05
C GLY A 37 -0.29 -5.15 16.15
N HIS A 38 -1.22 -4.24 15.82
CA HIS A 38 -2.65 -4.50 15.82
C HIS A 38 -3.12 -5.32 14.59
N ILE A 39 -2.34 -5.39 13.51
CA ILE A 39 -2.70 -6.16 12.32
C ILE A 39 -2.22 -7.60 12.49
N LYS A 40 -3.15 -8.55 12.62
CA LYS A 40 -2.87 -9.94 13.04
C LYS A 40 -3.02 -11.01 11.95
N ASN A 41 -3.35 -10.64 10.72
CA ASN A 41 -3.60 -11.59 9.64
C ASN A 41 -3.14 -10.98 8.31
N ILE A 42 -1.83 -10.84 8.13
CA ILE A 42 -1.21 -10.30 6.92
C ILE A 42 -0.97 -11.45 5.96
N SER A 43 -1.64 -11.41 4.82
CA SER A 43 -1.59 -12.44 3.78
C SER A 43 -1.60 -11.81 2.41
N TYR A 44 -1.49 -12.65 1.38
CA TYR A 44 -1.58 -12.22 -0.02
C TYR A 44 -2.75 -11.24 -0.23
N PRO A 45 -2.52 -10.10 -0.91
CA PRO A 45 -1.30 -9.77 -1.66
C PRO A 45 -0.22 -9.07 -0.84
N PHE A 46 -0.51 -8.67 0.39
CA PHE A 46 0.45 -8.03 1.28
C PHE A 46 1.44 -9.05 1.84
N ARG A 47 2.65 -8.58 2.11
CA ARG A 47 3.73 -9.40 2.68
C ARG A 47 4.71 -8.55 3.45
N PHE A 48 5.52 -9.17 4.29
CA PHE A 48 6.77 -8.61 4.76
C PHE A 48 7.95 -9.08 3.91
N LYS A 49 9.05 -8.35 4.00
CA LYS A 49 10.32 -8.69 3.35
C LYS A 49 10.82 -10.10 3.68
N ASN A 50 10.57 -10.55 4.90
CA ASN A 50 11.01 -11.86 5.40
C ASN A 50 10.01 -12.99 5.07
N ASP A 51 8.82 -12.66 4.54
CA ASP A 51 7.88 -13.69 4.10
C ASP A 51 8.44 -14.39 2.84
N PRO A 52 8.14 -15.69 2.64
CA PRO A 52 8.54 -16.41 1.44
C PRO A 52 8.11 -15.67 0.16
N LYS A 53 8.93 -15.73 -0.90
CA LYS A 53 8.66 -14.95 -2.13
C LYS A 53 7.31 -15.24 -2.79
N HIS A 54 6.79 -16.44 -2.62
CA HIS A 54 5.47 -16.83 -3.15
C HIS A 54 4.30 -16.37 -2.26
N CYS A 55 4.58 -15.84 -1.07
CA CYS A 55 3.58 -15.43 -0.07
C CYS A 55 3.32 -13.93 -0.11
N GLY A 56 2.78 -13.45 -1.23
CA GLY A 56 2.45 -12.04 -1.46
C GLY A 56 3.17 -11.46 -2.67
N ASP A 57 2.87 -10.21 -3.00
CA ASP A 57 3.49 -9.48 -4.10
C ASP A 57 4.49 -8.45 -3.53
N GLU A 58 5.69 -8.41 -4.10
CA GLU A 58 6.76 -7.47 -3.72
C GLU A 58 6.32 -6.00 -3.86
N LYS A 59 5.32 -5.71 -4.70
CA LYS A 59 4.72 -4.38 -4.84
C LYS A 59 3.99 -3.91 -3.59
N TYR A 60 3.52 -4.82 -2.75
CA TYR A 60 2.75 -4.53 -1.53
C TYR A 60 3.49 -4.97 -0.27
N GLU A 61 4.82 -4.93 -0.32
CA GLU A 61 5.68 -5.20 0.82
C GLU A 61 5.46 -4.15 1.93
N LEU A 62 5.22 -4.63 3.14
CA LEU A 62 5.13 -3.87 4.38
C LEU A 62 6.45 -3.96 5.14
N SER A 63 6.76 -2.93 5.92
CA SER A 63 7.73 -3.02 7.01
C SER A 63 7.02 -3.01 8.36
N CYS A 64 7.70 -3.46 9.41
CA CYS A 64 7.19 -3.46 10.78
C CYS A 64 8.22 -2.82 11.69
N GLU A 65 7.97 -1.60 12.13
CA GLU A 65 8.88 -0.83 12.99
C GLU A 65 8.21 -0.59 14.34
N GLY A 66 8.81 -1.08 15.43
CA GLY A 66 8.28 -0.86 16.79
C GLY A 66 6.83 -1.32 16.96
N ASN A 67 6.47 -2.48 16.42
CA ASN A 67 5.09 -3.00 16.39
C ASN A 67 4.11 -2.13 15.58
N ARG A 68 4.58 -1.34 14.62
CA ARG A 68 3.74 -0.56 13.71
C ARG A 68 3.99 -0.99 12.27
N PRO A 69 2.95 -1.50 11.56
CA PRO A 69 3.07 -1.80 10.14
C PRO A 69 3.14 -0.51 9.34
N ILE A 70 4.07 -0.46 8.39
CA ILE A 70 4.36 0.70 7.55
C ILE A 70 4.28 0.28 6.08
N PHE A 71 3.61 1.11 5.29
CA PHE A 71 3.58 1.01 3.83
C PHE A 71 4.39 2.15 3.23
N THR A 72 5.40 1.84 2.43
CA THR A 72 6.27 2.83 1.81
C THR A 72 5.86 3.09 0.37
N ILE A 73 5.48 4.33 0.08
CA ILE A 73 5.22 4.80 -1.28
C ILE A 73 6.50 5.39 -1.85
N PHE A 74 6.98 4.83 -2.97
CA PHE A 74 8.13 5.38 -3.69
C PHE A 74 7.70 6.44 -4.70
N MET A 75 8.24 7.65 -4.56
CA MET A 75 7.91 8.80 -5.39
C MET A 75 8.96 8.99 -6.49
N LYS A 76 8.58 8.67 -7.72
CA LYS A 76 9.47 8.83 -8.89
C LYS A 76 9.83 10.28 -9.20
N SER A 77 8.92 11.23 -8.98
CA SER A 77 9.12 12.62 -9.43
C SER A 77 10.22 13.37 -8.68
N TRP A 78 10.52 13.00 -7.44
CA TRP A 78 11.58 13.63 -6.63
C TRP A 78 12.58 12.62 -6.04
N ASN A 79 12.59 11.39 -6.57
CA ASN A 79 13.48 10.30 -6.16
C ASN A 79 13.52 10.10 -4.64
N GLY A 80 12.34 9.97 -4.03
CA GLY A 80 12.17 9.82 -2.59
C GLY A 80 11.12 8.78 -2.23
N SER A 81 10.80 8.67 -0.95
CA SER A 81 9.72 7.81 -0.46
C SER A 81 8.97 8.47 0.68
N LEU A 82 7.72 8.04 0.89
CA LEU A 82 6.87 8.44 1.99
C LEU A 82 6.41 7.18 2.72
N ASN A 83 6.57 7.18 4.04
CA ASN A 83 6.13 6.08 4.90
C ASN A 83 4.77 6.42 5.48
N TYR A 84 3.83 5.48 5.38
CA TYR A 84 2.50 5.59 5.94
C TYR A 84 2.27 4.51 6.98
N HIS A 85 1.56 4.83 8.06
CA HIS A 85 1.13 3.83 9.02
C HIS A 85 -0.09 3.08 8.48
N VAL A 86 -0.05 1.76 8.53
CA VAL A 86 -1.19 0.93 8.12
C VAL A 86 -2.19 0.86 9.27
N GLN A 87 -3.37 1.46 9.07
CA GLN A 87 -4.44 1.46 10.07
C GLN A 87 -5.33 0.22 9.95
N ALA A 88 -5.64 -0.21 8.73
CA ALA A 88 -6.47 -1.37 8.47
C ALA A 88 -6.20 -1.98 7.09
N ILE A 89 -6.47 -3.27 6.96
CA ILE A 89 -6.49 -3.99 5.69
C ILE A 89 -7.84 -4.66 5.57
N ASN A 90 -8.52 -4.45 4.44
CA ASN A 90 -9.76 -5.11 4.10
C ASN A 90 -9.50 -6.06 2.92
N TYR A 91 -9.56 -7.36 3.17
CA TYR A 91 -9.29 -8.38 2.16
C TYR A 91 -10.44 -8.57 1.17
N ASP A 92 -11.69 -8.41 1.60
CA ASP A 92 -12.88 -8.55 0.75
C ASP A 92 -12.84 -7.57 -0.43
N ASN A 93 -12.43 -6.33 -0.14
CA ASN A 93 -12.29 -5.28 -1.14
C ASN A 93 -10.86 -5.13 -1.66
N SER A 94 -9.91 -5.86 -1.07
CA SER A 94 -8.47 -5.76 -1.35
C SER A 94 -7.93 -4.32 -1.19
N THR A 95 -8.38 -3.62 -0.14
CA THR A 95 -8.01 -2.23 0.15
C THR A 95 -7.19 -2.10 1.43
N ILE A 96 -6.31 -1.11 1.48
CA ILE A 96 -5.51 -0.74 2.65
C ILE A 96 -5.84 0.70 3.07
N ARG A 97 -5.92 0.94 4.38
CA ARG A 97 -6.11 2.26 4.98
C ARG A 97 -4.79 2.75 5.56
N LEU A 98 -4.33 3.92 5.11
CA LEU A 98 -2.97 4.41 5.29
C LEU A 98 -2.95 5.80 5.92
N VAL A 99 -2.47 5.93 7.15
CA VAL A 99 -2.40 7.23 7.83
C VAL A 99 -1.03 7.86 7.62
N ASP A 100 -1.01 9.12 7.16
CA ASP A 100 0.22 9.93 7.15
C ASP A 100 0.74 10.11 8.60
N PRO A 101 2.00 9.75 8.91
CA PRO A 101 2.55 9.86 10.27
C PRO A 101 2.52 11.28 10.84
N CYS A 102 2.43 12.31 9.99
CA CYS A 102 2.28 13.69 10.41
C CYS A 102 0.88 14.02 10.94
N ILE A 103 -0.13 13.16 10.72
CA ILE A 103 -1.48 13.32 11.25
C ILE A 103 -1.50 12.88 12.71
N ARG A 104 -1.82 13.83 13.60
CA ARG A 104 -1.92 13.59 15.05
C ARG A 104 -3.37 13.66 15.49
N GLU A 105 -3.90 12.55 16.00
CA GLU A 105 -5.30 12.46 16.48
C GLU A 105 -5.64 13.46 17.60
N GLN A 106 -4.63 13.88 18.36
CA GLN A 106 -4.80 14.81 19.50
C GLN A 106 -4.81 16.29 19.10
N VAL A 107 -4.53 16.61 17.84
CA VAL A 107 -4.49 17.98 17.33
C VAL A 107 -5.70 18.18 16.41
N LEU A 108 -6.58 19.10 16.82
CA LEU A 108 -7.69 19.53 15.97
C LEU A 108 -7.12 20.04 14.64
N CYS A 109 -7.64 19.53 13.53
CA CYS A 109 -7.23 19.92 12.18
C CYS A 109 -5.78 19.57 11.81
N SER A 110 -5.26 18.43 12.26
CA SER A 110 -3.99 17.90 11.76
C SER A 110 -4.12 17.51 10.28
N LEU A 111 -3.51 18.28 9.40
CA LEU A 111 -3.51 18.01 7.96
C LEU A 111 -2.22 17.28 7.53
N PRO A 112 -2.30 16.44 6.48
CA PRO A 112 -1.11 15.87 5.88
C PRO A 112 -0.17 16.97 5.38
N GLN A 113 1.14 16.80 5.56
CA GLN A 113 2.13 17.80 5.16
C GLN A 113 2.58 17.67 3.71
N HIS A 114 2.53 16.44 3.18
CA HIS A 114 3.04 16.15 1.85
C HIS A 114 1.89 15.93 0.87
N SER A 115 1.91 16.72 -0.21
CA SER A 115 1.02 16.52 -1.34
C SER A 115 1.56 15.41 -2.23
N ILE A 116 0.71 14.43 -2.53
CA ILE A 116 0.94 13.46 -3.59
C ILE A 116 0.23 13.93 -4.87
N THR A 117 0.55 13.36 -6.02
CA THR A 117 -0.19 13.63 -7.26
C THR A 117 -0.64 12.31 -7.87
N PHE A 118 -1.76 12.28 -8.59
CA PHE A 118 -2.22 11.07 -9.29
C PHE A 118 -1.19 10.49 -10.27
N TYR A 119 -0.27 11.31 -10.78
CA TYR A 119 0.81 10.88 -11.65
C TYR A 119 2.02 10.32 -10.90
N THR A 120 2.15 10.66 -9.61
CA THR A 120 3.20 10.15 -8.72
C THR A 120 2.74 8.99 -7.86
N ILE A 121 1.42 8.72 -7.81
CA ILE A 121 0.85 7.47 -7.32
C ILE A 121 1.41 6.34 -8.20
N PRO A 122 2.31 5.48 -7.68
CA PRO A 122 2.87 4.39 -8.47
C PRO A 122 1.78 3.40 -8.89
N PHE A 123 2.08 2.51 -9.84
CA PHE A 123 1.24 1.35 -10.19
C PHE A 123 0.94 0.41 -8.99
N GLN A 124 1.50 0.67 -7.80
CA GLN A 124 1.20 0.02 -6.53
C GLN A 124 -0.21 0.32 -5.99
N PHE A 125 -1.06 0.98 -6.75
CA PHE A 125 -2.41 1.36 -6.32
C PHE A 125 -3.53 0.62 -7.03
N SER A 126 -3.23 -0.33 -7.90
CA SER A 126 -4.23 -1.21 -8.50
C SER A 126 -3.89 -2.65 -8.19
N PHE A 127 -4.71 -3.30 -7.38
CA PHE A 127 -4.65 -4.74 -7.18
C PHE A 127 -5.48 -5.44 -8.25
N THR A 128 -4.86 -6.41 -8.94
CA THR A 128 -5.59 -7.33 -9.82
C THR A 128 -6.14 -8.46 -8.97
N LYS A 129 -7.45 -8.50 -8.83
CA LYS A 129 -8.15 -9.56 -8.12
C LYS A 129 -8.00 -10.89 -8.85
N PRO A 130 -8.23 -12.03 -8.16
CA PRO A 130 -8.21 -13.35 -8.81
C PRO A 130 -9.19 -13.50 -9.99
N ASP A 131 -10.27 -12.71 -10.00
CA ASP A 131 -11.25 -12.66 -11.08
C ASP A 131 -10.79 -11.83 -12.31
N GLY A 132 -9.58 -11.27 -12.26
CA GLY A 132 -9.00 -10.43 -13.32
C GLY A 132 -9.44 -8.96 -13.26
N SER A 133 -10.33 -8.58 -12.34
CA SER A 133 -10.75 -7.19 -12.16
C SER A 133 -9.68 -6.37 -11.44
N TYR A 134 -9.69 -5.05 -11.67
CA TYR A 134 -8.79 -4.11 -11.00
C TYR A 134 -9.53 -3.39 -9.87
N ALA A 135 -8.91 -3.34 -8.69
CA ALA A 135 -9.41 -2.56 -7.56
C ALA A 135 -8.36 -1.56 -7.06
N PRO A 136 -8.76 -0.34 -6.66
CA PRO A 136 -7.84 0.61 -6.06
C PRO A 136 -7.39 0.10 -4.69
N LEU A 137 -6.08 -0.04 -4.49
CA LEU A 137 -5.52 -0.52 -3.21
C LEU A 137 -5.78 0.48 -2.10
N ALA A 138 -5.56 1.77 -2.35
CA ALA A 138 -5.82 2.85 -1.42
C ALA A 138 -6.41 4.06 -2.16
N VAL A 139 -7.33 4.76 -1.49
CA VAL A 139 -8.04 5.90 -2.05
C VAL A 139 -7.52 7.17 -1.36
N PRO A 140 -6.92 8.12 -2.09
CA PRO A 140 -6.44 9.35 -1.48
C PRO A 140 -7.60 10.25 -1.05
N ILE A 141 -7.35 11.15 -0.11
CA ILE A 141 -8.22 12.29 0.18
C ILE A 141 -7.71 13.51 -0.59
N THR A 142 -8.61 14.16 -1.31
CA THR A 142 -8.38 15.45 -1.96
C THR A 142 -8.94 16.56 -1.07
N ILE A 143 -8.11 17.55 -0.75
CA ILE A 143 -8.50 18.79 -0.11
C ILE A 143 -8.48 19.91 -1.14
N PHE A 144 -9.55 20.68 -1.19
CA PHE A 144 -9.73 21.77 -2.14
C PHE A 144 -10.49 22.93 -1.51
N SER A 145 -10.30 24.12 -2.08
CA SER A 145 -10.97 25.34 -1.66
C SER A 145 -11.83 25.89 -2.79
N CYS A 146 -12.95 26.48 -2.45
CA CYS A 146 -13.86 27.14 -3.39
C CYS A 146 -14.27 28.52 -2.87
N PRO A 147 -14.52 29.50 -3.75
CA PRO A 147 -14.99 30.83 -3.34
C PRO A 147 -16.43 30.81 -2.80
N PHE A 148 -17.23 29.80 -3.17
CA PHE A 148 -18.63 29.66 -2.76
C PHE A 148 -18.88 28.30 -2.13
N ALA A 149 -19.90 28.23 -1.28
CA ALA A 149 -20.33 26.99 -0.65
C ALA A 149 -20.75 25.94 -1.69
N MET A 150 -20.36 24.69 -1.43
CA MET A 150 -20.68 23.54 -2.25
C MET A 150 -21.72 22.68 -1.53
N ASN A 151 -22.88 22.48 -2.15
CA ASN A 151 -23.93 21.62 -1.62
C ASN A 151 -23.82 20.23 -2.26
N SER A 152 -22.92 19.40 -1.75
CA SER A 152 -22.76 18.01 -2.20
C SER A 152 -22.45 17.09 -1.01
N PRO A 153 -23.16 15.97 -0.86
CA PRO A 153 -22.88 15.00 0.20
C PRO A 153 -21.54 14.28 0.01
N ALA A 154 -20.92 14.40 -1.17
CA ALA A 154 -19.61 13.81 -1.44
C ALA A 154 -18.46 14.57 -0.76
N PHE A 155 -18.72 15.76 -0.19
CA PHE A 155 -17.70 16.66 0.35
C PHE A 155 -17.94 16.92 1.83
N VAL A 156 -16.87 16.87 2.62
CA VAL A 156 -16.88 17.24 4.03
C VAL A 156 -16.29 18.63 4.15
N GLU A 157 -17.04 19.59 4.70
CA GLU A 157 -16.53 20.94 4.93
C GLU A 157 -15.50 20.94 6.06
N ILE A 158 -14.32 21.48 5.77
CA ILE A 158 -13.18 21.58 6.68
C ILE A 158 -12.66 23.02 6.78
N THR A 159 -13.51 24.01 6.45
CA THR A 159 -13.15 25.44 6.41
C THR A 159 -12.43 25.92 7.67
N ASN A 160 -12.85 25.44 8.85
CA ASN A 160 -12.26 25.81 10.14
C ASN A 160 -10.85 25.24 10.39
N CYS A 161 -10.36 24.35 9.52
CA CYS A 161 -9.08 23.68 9.65
C CYS A 161 -7.94 24.30 8.86
N LEU A 162 -8.22 25.27 7.99
CA LEU A 162 -7.19 26.00 7.27
C LEU A 162 -6.92 27.33 7.97
N ASN A 163 -5.69 27.52 8.46
CA ASN A 163 -5.19 28.80 8.96
C ASN A 163 -5.07 29.79 7.80
N ARG A 164 -6.19 30.34 7.33
CA ARG A 164 -6.21 31.32 6.26
C ARG A 164 -6.29 32.71 6.88
N SER A 165 -5.15 33.40 6.90
CA SER A 165 -4.99 34.76 7.38
C SER A 165 -5.66 35.82 6.48
N ASP A 166 -6.12 35.43 5.30
CA ASP A 166 -6.73 36.35 4.34
C ASP A 166 -8.26 36.33 4.39
N ALA A 167 -8.84 37.51 4.54
CA ALA A 167 -10.26 37.83 4.65
C ALA A 167 -11.14 37.45 3.44
N SER A 168 -10.63 36.69 2.46
CA SER A 168 -11.47 36.02 1.46
C SER A 168 -11.93 34.68 2.03
N LYS A 169 -13.04 34.71 2.77
CA LYS A 169 -13.73 33.53 3.35
C LYS A 169 -14.22 32.58 2.27
N GLY A 170 -13.31 31.87 1.62
CA GLY A 170 -13.64 30.70 0.81
C GLY A 170 -13.99 29.51 1.71
N HIS A 171 -14.59 28.50 1.12
CA HIS A 171 -14.92 27.25 1.79
C HIS A 171 -13.89 26.20 1.43
N ALA A 172 -13.49 25.39 2.41
CA ALA A 172 -12.57 24.28 2.20
C ALA A 172 -13.26 22.95 2.42
N TYR A 173 -12.91 21.97 1.60
CA TYR A 173 -13.55 20.67 1.59
C TYR A 173 -12.52 19.55 1.49
N ALA A 174 -12.84 18.42 2.13
CA ALA A 174 -12.19 17.14 1.91
C ALA A 174 -13.13 16.22 1.13
N ALA A 175 -12.59 15.48 0.17
CA ALA A 175 -13.30 14.49 -0.62
C ALA A 175 -12.46 13.23 -0.79
N MET A 176 -13.09 12.07 -0.82
CA MET A 176 -12.41 10.83 -1.17
C MET A 176 -12.19 10.73 -2.67
N GLY A 177 -11.01 10.28 -3.06
CA GLY A 177 -10.63 9.99 -4.43
C GLY A 177 -10.35 11.22 -5.29
N LYS A 178 -10.33 10.98 -6.60
CA LYS A 178 -10.08 12.02 -7.63
C LYS A 178 -11.32 12.85 -7.86
N LEU A 179 -11.17 14.16 -7.78
CA LEU A 179 -12.22 15.10 -8.20
C LEU A 179 -12.29 15.18 -9.73
N SER A 180 -13.48 14.99 -10.29
CA SER A 180 -13.73 15.33 -11.69
C SER A 180 -13.80 16.86 -11.83
N PRO A 181 -13.31 17.44 -12.94
CA PRO A 181 -13.55 18.85 -13.24
C PRO A 181 -15.03 19.22 -13.19
N SER A 182 -15.94 18.30 -13.55
CA SER A 182 -17.39 18.50 -13.46
C SER A 182 -17.91 18.60 -12.02
N ASN A 183 -17.15 18.16 -11.03
CA ASN A 183 -17.51 18.26 -9.62
C ASN A 183 -17.10 19.60 -9.00
N LEU A 184 -16.26 20.37 -9.68
CA LEU A 184 -15.74 21.65 -9.19
C LEU A 184 -16.45 22.82 -9.87
N ARG A 185 -16.80 23.84 -9.08
CA ARG A 185 -17.29 25.11 -9.60
C ARG A 185 -16.13 25.99 -10.07
N VAL A 186 -16.44 26.96 -10.92
CA VAL A 186 -15.47 27.97 -11.37
C VAL A 186 -14.86 28.67 -10.15
N GLY A 187 -13.53 28.78 -10.14
CA GLY A 187 -12.76 29.39 -9.05
C GLY A 187 -12.34 28.45 -7.93
N CYS A 188 -12.76 27.16 -7.95
CA CYS A 188 -12.23 26.18 -7.01
C CYS A 188 -10.77 25.82 -7.35
N SER A 189 -9.96 25.60 -6.31
CA SER A 189 -8.56 25.18 -6.42
C SER A 189 -8.29 23.96 -5.54
N VAL A 190 -7.64 22.94 -6.12
CA VAL A 190 -7.14 21.80 -5.35
C VAL A 190 -5.91 22.24 -4.56
N ASN A 191 -5.92 22.04 -3.25
CA ASN A 191 -4.83 22.47 -2.38
C ASN A 191 -3.88 21.32 -2.05
N LEU A 192 -4.42 20.14 -1.78
CA LEU A 192 -3.66 18.99 -1.32
C LEU A 192 -4.32 17.69 -1.78
N LEU A 193 -3.52 16.70 -2.10
CA LEU A 193 -3.95 15.30 -2.23
C LEU A 193 -3.05 14.48 -1.31
N SER A 194 -3.62 13.60 -0.49
CA SER A 194 -2.83 12.76 0.43
C SER A 194 -3.47 11.40 0.70
N MET A 195 -2.69 10.44 1.19
CA MET A 195 -3.20 9.17 1.73
C MET A 195 -3.42 9.35 3.24
N THR A 196 -4.59 8.96 3.74
CA THR A 196 -5.03 9.14 5.14
C THR A 196 -5.69 7.89 5.71
#